data_AF-A0A7Y3B450-F1
#
_entry.id   AF-A0A7Y3B450-F1
#
_cell.length_a   1.000
_cell.length_b   1.000
_cell.length_c   1.000
_cell.angle_alpha   90.00
_cell.angle_beta   90.00
_cell.angle_gamma   90.00
#
_symmetry.space_group_name_H-M   'P 1'
#
loop_
_entity.id
_entity.type
_entity.pdbx_description
1 polymer ?
#
loop_
_entity_poly.entity_id
_entity_poly.type
_entity_poly.pdbx_seq_one_letter_code
_entity_poly.pdbx_strand_id
1 'polypeptide(L)'
;MGRLERRLLSITDQLEDLQEEERLLIEELAYHRSLADDAARDAAVFDDPIERENAALTSGDVKRSERRLQQLTDRRQKLETRRARLLEKLG
;
A
#
# COMPACT_ATOMS: atom_id res chain seq x y z
N MET A 1 -28.35 12.17 14.83
CA MET A 1 -27.40 12.30 13.69
C MET A 1 -28.17 12.41 12.39
N GLY A 2 -27.95 13.49 11.65
CA GLY A 2 -28.44 13.62 10.28
C GLY A 2 -27.75 12.64 9.31
N ARG A 3 -28.13 12.73 8.03
CA ARG A 3 -27.61 11.86 6.97
C ARG A 3 -26.15 12.18 6.64
N LEU A 4 -25.74 13.44 6.80
CA LEU A 4 -24.39 13.91 6.51
C LEU A 4 -23.40 13.44 7.59
N GLU A 5 -23.76 13.56 8.87
CA GLU A 5 -22.92 13.12 9.98
C GLU A 5 -22.69 11.61 9.96
N ARG A 6 -23.72 10.80 9.67
CA ARG A 6 -23.57 9.34 9.49
C ARG A 6 -22.61 9.00 8.35
N ARG A 7 -22.66 9.77 7.25
CA ARG A 7 -21.78 9.56 6.11
C ARG A 7 -20.34 9.98 6.42
N LEU A 8 -20.16 11.03 7.20
CA LEU A 8 -18.84 11.47 7.68
C LEU A 8 -18.20 10.45 8.61
N LEU A 9 -18.97 9.88 9.55
CA LEU A 9 -18.50 8.82 10.43
C LEU A 9 -18.02 7.63 9.61
N SER A 10 -18.87 7.12 8.71
CA SER A 10 -18.51 5.99 7.84
C SER A 10 -17.27 6.25 6.97
N ILE A 11 -17.07 7.48 6.47
CA ILE A 11 -15.85 7.82 5.73
C ILE A 11 -14.63 7.87 6.66
N THR A 12 -14.80 8.31 7.89
CA THR A 12 -13.72 8.36 8.88
C THR A 12 -13.28 6.94 9.24
N ASP A 13 -14.21 6.03 9.51
CA ASP A 13 -13.91 4.62 9.78
C ASP A 13 -13.14 3.98 8.60
N GLN A 14 -13.61 4.21 7.37
CA GLN A 14 -12.93 3.71 6.16
C GLN A 14 -11.53 4.31 5.96
N LEU A 15 -11.28 5.53 6.42
CA LEU A 15 -9.97 6.14 6.34
C LEU A 15 -9.01 5.52 7.35
N GLU A 16 -9.48 5.23 8.57
CA GLU A 16 -8.70 4.54 9.59
C GLU A 16 -8.31 3.13 9.12
N ASP A 17 -9.26 2.38 8.56
CA ASP A 17 -9.00 1.05 7.98
C ASP A 17 -7.92 1.10 6.88
N LEU A 18 -8.02 2.08 5.97
CA LEU A 18 -7.04 2.24 4.88
C LEU A 18 -5.66 2.66 5.37
N GLN A 19 -5.59 3.54 6.37
CA GLN A 19 -4.33 3.97 6.97
C GLN A 19 -3.61 2.80 7.64
N GLU A 20 -4.36 1.93 8.32
CA GLU A 20 -3.80 0.73 8.92
C GLU A 20 -3.33 -0.27 7.85
N GLU A 21 -4.12 -0.49 6.79
CA GLU A 21 -3.71 -1.36 5.69
C GLU A 21 -2.45 -0.82 4.98
N GLU A 22 -2.36 0.50 4.74
CA GLU A 22 -1.17 1.15 4.18
C GLU A 22 0.05 0.93 5.07
N ARG A 23 -0.11 1.11 6.40
CA ARG A 23 0.97 0.92 7.37
C ARG A 23 1.52 -0.51 7.34
N LEU A 24 0.64 -1.50 7.43
CA LEU A 24 1.02 -2.91 7.39
C LEU A 24 1.71 -3.28 6.07
N LEU A 25 1.20 -2.77 4.95
CA LEU A 25 1.80 -3.04 3.63
C LEU A 25 3.16 -2.35 3.46
N ILE A 26 3.38 -1.18 4.04
CA ILE A 26 4.69 -0.50 4.04
C ILE A 26 5.71 -1.35 4.82
N GLU A 27 5.33 -1.87 5.98
CA GLU A 27 6.18 -2.75 6.78
C GLU A 27 6.52 -4.04 6.01
N GLU A 28 5.52 -4.66 5.36
CA GLU A 28 5.72 -5.84 4.53
C GLU A 28 6.60 -5.54 3.30
N LEU A 29 6.41 -4.39 2.64
CA LEU A 29 7.21 -3.98 1.49
C LEU A 29 8.68 -3.78 1.84
N ALA A 30 8.99 -3.28 3.05
CA ALA A 30 10.37 -3.18 3.51
C ALA A 30 11.05 -4.56 3.58
N TYR A 31 10.32 -5.57 4.06
CA TYR A 31 10.79 -6.95 4.07
C TYR A 31 11.00 -7.51 2.66
N HIS A 32 10.02 -7.36 1.76
CA HIS A 32 10.16 -7.80 0.36
C HIS A 32 11.34 -7.15 -0.36
N ARG A 33 11.62 -5.86 -0.08
CA ARG A 33 12.78 -5.16 -0.61
C ARG A 33 14.10 -5.77 -0.12
N SER A 34 14.20 -6.11 1.16
CA SER A 34 15.40 -6.81 1.66
C SER A 34 15.61 -8.17 0.99
N LEU A 35 14.55 -8.95 0.78
CA LEU A 35 14.64 -10.23 0.09
C LEU A 35 15.06 -10.06 -1.38
N ALA A 36 14.50 -9.06 -2.07
CA ALA A 36 14.86 -8.77 -3.44
C ALA A 36 16.32 -8.31 -3.58
N ASP A 37 16.82 -7.51 -2.63
CA ASP A 37 18.20 -7.07 -2.61
C ASP A 37 19.16 -8.24 -2.38
N ASP A 38 18.84 -9.15 -1.46
CA ASP A 38 19.66 -10.34 -1.19
C ASP A 38 19.66 -11.29 -2.39
N ALA A 39 18.48 -11.60 -2.95
CA ALA A 39 18.37 -12.44 -4.14
C ALA A 39 19.10 -11.85 -5.36
N ALA A 40 19.08 -10.52 -5.51
CA ALA A 40 19.84 -9.85 -6.57
C ALA A 40 21.36 -9.97 -6.39
N ARG A 41 21.85 -9.96 -5.13
CA ARG A 41 23.27 -10.21 -4.85
C ARG A 41 23.64 -11.65 -5.15
N ASP A 42 22.84 -12.61 -4.71
CA ASP A 42 23.10 -14.04 -4.96
C ASP A 42 23.14 -14.34 -6.46
N ALA A 43 22.18 -13.83 -7.23
CA ALA A 43 22.17 -13.95 -8.69
C ALA A 43 23.37 -13.29 -9.40
N ALA A 44 24.00 -12.29 -8.78
CA ALA A 44 25.19 -11.63 -9.31
C ALA A 44 26.48 -12.37 -8.95
N VAL A 45 26.49 -13.11 -7.82
CA VAL A 45 27.64 -13.88 -7.34
C VAL A 45 27.68 -15.28 -7.95
N PHE A 46 26.51 -15.93 -8.03
CA PHE A 46 26.36 -17.28 -8.53
C PHE A 46 25.77 -17.22 -9.95
N ASP A 47 26.51 -17.71 -10.95
CA ASP A 47 26.01 -17.87 -12.33
C ASP A 47 25.06 -19.09 -12.42
N ASP A 48 24.00 -19.06 -11.61
CA ASP A 48 23.00 -20.11 -11.49
C ASP A 48 21.66 -19.61 -12.05
N PRO A 49 21.03 -20.33 -12.99
CA PRO A 49 19.66 -20.08 -13.42
C PRO A 49 18.65 -19.94 -12.27
N ILE A 50 18.80 -20.70 -11.18
CA ILE A 50 17.89 -20.68 -10.02
C ILE A 50 17.95 -19.32 -9.32
N GLU A 51 19.14 -18.78 -9.09
CA GLU A 51 19.28 -17.50 -8.40
C GLU A 51 18.73 -16.33 -9.24
N ARG A 52 18.90 -16.40 -10.56
CA ARG A 52 18.27 -15.43 -11.48
C ARG A 52 16.74 -15.47 -11.43
N GLU A 53 16.16 -16.66 -11.32
CA GLU A 53 14.72 -16.83 -11.15
C GLU A 53 14.25 -16.27 -9.79
N ASN A 54 14.95 -16.60 -8.70
CA ASN A 54 14.67 -16.06 -7.37
C ASN A 54 14.69 -14.53 -7.34
N ALA A 55 15.71 -13.91 -7.95
CA ALA A 55 15.82 -12.46 -8.08
C ALA A 55 14.65 -11.85 -8.87
N ALA A 56 14.21 -12.52 -9.95
CA ALA A 56 13.06 -12.08 -10.74
C ALA A 56 11.74 -12.18 -9.95
N LEU A 57 11.54 -13.26 -9.20
CA LEU A 57 10.34 -13.49 -8.38
C LEU A 57 10.20 -12.44 -7.28
N THR A 58 11.25 -12.27 -6.48
CA THR A 58 11.29 -11.31 -5.36
C THR A 58 11.16 -9.86 -5.83
N SER A 59 11.81 -9.49 -6.94
CA SER A 59 11.57 -8.19 -7.60
C SER A 59 10.11 -8.03 -8.06
N GLY A 60 9.49 -9.11 -8.51
CA GLY A 60 8.07 -9.16 -8.85
C GLY A 60 7.16 -8.89 -7.65
N ASP A 61 7.47 -9.45 -6.47
CA ASP A 61 6.74 -9.20 -5.23
C ASP A 61 6.82 -7.73 -4.82
N VAL A 62 8.00 -7.13 -4.83
CA VAL A 62 8.19 -5.69 -4.56
C VAL A 62 7.28 -4.85 -5.46
N LYS A 63 7.30 -5.10 -6.77
CA LYS A 63 6.47 -4.35 -7.73
C LYS A 63 4.98 -4.53 -7.50
N ARG A 64 4.53 -5.72 -7.09
CA ARG A 64 3.11 -5.98 -6.76
C ARG A 64 2.70 -5.20 -5.52
N SER A 65 3.52 -5.24 -4.46
CA SER A 65 3.27 -4.54 -3.20
C SER A 65 3.28 -3.02 -3.38
N GLU A 66 4.22 -2.47 -4.16
CA GLU A 66 4.23 -1.04 -4.50
C GLU A 66 2.97 -0.59 -5.25
N ARG A 67 2.50 -1.39 -6.22
CA ARG A 67 1.24 -1.11 -6.94
C ARG A 67 0.04 -1.13 -6.00
N ARG A 68 -0.03 -2.09 -5.08
CA ARG A 68 -1.11 -2.17 -4.09
C ARG A 68 -1.06 -0.96 -3.16
N LEU A 69 0.12 -0.56 -2.69
CA LEU A 69 0.30 0.61 -1.85
C LEU A 69 -0.21 1.89 -2.55
N GLN A 70 0.15 2.07 -3.82
CA GLN A 70 -0.35 3.20 -4.61
C GLN A 70 -1.88 3.19 -4.72
N GLN A 71 -2.50 2.03 -4.94
CA GLN A 71 -3.96 1.91 -5.01
C GLN A 71 -4.65 2.27 -3.69
N LEU A 72 -4.08 1.87 -2.55
CA LEU A 72 -4.57 2.24 -1.23
C LEU A 72 -4.45 3.75 -1.01
N THR A 73 -3.28 4.33 -1.31
CA THR A 73 -3.03 5.77 -1.21
C THR A 73 -4.01 6.59 -2.06
N ASP A 74 -4.25 6.18 -3.30
CA ASP A 74 -5.22 6.83 -4.19
C ASP A 74 -6.65 6.77 -3.62
N ARG A 75 -7.02 5.63 -3.03
CA ARG A 75 -8.33 5.44 -2.42
C ARG A 75 -8.49 6.30 -1.17
N ARG A 76 -7.46 6.37 -0.31
CA ARG A 76 -7.43 7.22 0.88
C ARG A 76 -7.59 8.69 0.50
N GLN A 77 -6.80 9.20 -0.44
CA GLN A 77 -6.89 10.59 -0.92
C GLN A 77 -8.28 10.95 -1.47
N LYS A 78 -8.92 10.02 -2.20
CA LYS A 78 -10.29 10.22 -2.69
C LYS A 78 -11.31 10.32 -1.55
N LEU A 79 -11.15 9.52 -0.49
CA LEU A 79 -12.01 9.58 0.69
C LEU A 79 -11.76 10.83 1.52
N GLU A 80 -10.51 11.26 1.70
CA GLU A 80 -10.15 12.52 2.35
C GLU A 80 -10.77 13.71 1.64
N THR A 81 -10.68 13.75 0.31
CA THR A 81 -11.32 14.79 -0.52
C THR A 81 -12.85 14.79 -0.32
N ARG A 82 -13.47 13.61 -0.25
CA ARG A 82 -14.92 13.49 0.01
C ARG A 82 -15.28 13.94 1.42
N ARG A 83 -14.46 13.61 2.42
CA ARG A 83 -14.61 14.03 3.81
C ARG A 83 -14.58 15.55 3.92
N ALA A 84 -13.57 16.18 3.33
CA ALA A 84 -13.42 17.64 3.29
C ALA A 84 -14.67 18.33 2.71
N ARG A 85 -15.16 17.86 1.55
CA ARG A 85 -16.38 18.39 0.91
C ARG A 85 -17.65 18.20 1.74
N LEU A 86 -17.72 17.19 2.60
CA LEU A 86 -18.87 16.98 3.49
C LEU A 86 -18.78 17.88 4.72
N LEU A 87 -17.59 18.12 5.25
CA LEU A 87 -17.36 19.07 6.34
C LEU A 87 -17.70 20.50 5.91
N GLU A 88 -17.31 20.89 4.69
CA GLU A 88 -17.68 22.19 4.09
C GLU A 88 -19.19 22.41 3.98
N LYS A 89 -19.99 21.34 3.93
CA LYS A 89 -21.47 21.43 3.85
C LYS A 89 -22.15 21.48 5.21
N LEU A 90 -21.41 21.18 6.28
CA LEU A 90 -21.91 21.24 7.65
C LEU A 90 -21.53 22.54 8.36
N GLY A 91 -20.52 23.26 7.86
CA GLY A 91 -20.26 24.67 8.18
C GLY A 91 -20.98 25.61 7.22
#